data_AF-A0A961GB39-F1
#
_entry.id   AF-A0A961GB39-F1
#
_cell.length_a   1.000
_cell.length_b   1.000
_cell.length_c   1.000
_cell.angle_alpha   90.00
_cell.angle_beta   90.00
_cell.angle_gamma   90.00
#
_symmetry.space_group_name_H-M   'P 1'
#
loop_
_entity.id
_entity.type
_entity.pdbx_description
1 polymer ?
#
loop_
_entity_poly.entity_id
_entity_poly.type
_entity_poly.pdbx_seq_one_letter_code
_entity_poly.pdbx_strand_id
1 'polypeptide(L)'
;MTDAAAYAPVLERARREIDEGLLPSCQLAVARQGELILHETFGDAAPDQRYVIFSCTKALIAAVIWQLLRDGELRLDDTAAGYVEAFASNGKDGITIEQLLVHTGGFPTAPMPPADGADP
;
A
#
# COMPACT_ATOMS: atom_id res chain seq x y z
N MET A 1 -18.11 -1.31 23.65
CA MET A 1 -17.62 0.03 23.29
C MET A 1 -16.13 0.07 23.56
N THR A 2 -15.31 0.23 22.52
CA THR A 2 -13.87 0.46 22.70
C THR A 2 -13.69 1.88 23.25
N ASP A 3 -12.89 2.04 24.31
CA ASP A 3 -12.65 3.34 24.93
C ASP A 3 -11.76 4.20 24.03
N ALA A 4 -12.29 5.30 23.51
CA ALA A 4 -11.55 6.25 22.68
C ALA A 4 -10.36 6.86 23.44
N ALA A 5 -10.42 6.96 24.77
CA ALA A 5 -9.33 7.48 25.60
C ALA A 5 -8.07 6.60 25.52
N ALA A 6 -8.21 5.31 25.23
CA ALA A 6 -7.08 4.40 25.06
C ALA A 6 -6.17 4.77 23.86
N TYR A 7 -6.68 5.57 22.92
CA TYR A 7 -5.96 5.99 21.72
C TYR A 7 -5.40 7.41 21.81
N ALA A 8 -5.59 8.12 22.93
CA ALA A 8 -5.00 9.45 23.12
C ALA A 8 -3.47 9.47 22.87
N PRO A 9 -2.66 8.48 23.29
CA PRO A 9 -1.22 8.50 23.03
C PRO A 9 -0.85 8.51 21.54
N VAL A 10 -1.63 7.87 20.66
CA VAL A 10 -1.34 7.87 19.22
C VAL A 10 -1.73 9.21 18.58
N LEU A 11 -2.80 9.84 19.06
CA LEU A 11 -3.22 11.17 18.61
C LEU A 11 -2.22 12.25 19.02
N GLU A 12 -1.76 12.23 20.28
CA GLU A 12 -0.73 13.15 20.77
C GLU A 12 0.59 12.97 20.02
N ARG A 13 0.98 11.73 19.71
CA ARG A 13 2.16 11.48 18.90
C ARG A 13 2.02 12.06 17.49
N ALA A 14 0.88 11.87 16.84
CA ALA A 14 0.62 12.39 15.50
C ALA A 14 0.60 13.93 15.48
N ARG A 15 -0.02 14.56 16.49
CA ARG A 15 -0.02 16.01 16.67
C ARG A 15 1.39 16.57 16.83
N ARG A 16 2.26 15.87 17.57
CA ARG A 16 3.65 16.31 17.79
C ARG A 16 4.43 16.47 16.49
N GLU A 17 4.18 15.63 15.47
CA GLU A 17 4.84 15.76 14.16
C GLU A 17 4.47 17.09 13.47
N ILE A 18 3.29 17.64 13.76
CA ILE A 18 2.85 18.96 13.27
C ILE A 18 3.45 20.08 14.12
N ASP A 19 3.33 19.98 15.44
CA ASP A 19 3.76 21.02 16.38
C ASP A 19 5.29 21.25 16.31
N GLU A 20 6.07 20.19 16.06
CA GLU A 20 7.53 20.26 15.86
C GLU A 20 7.93 20.70 14.44
N GLY A 21 6.96 20.90 13.54
CA GLY A 21 7.18 21.34 12.15
C GLY A 21 7.78 20.26 11.24
N LEU A 22 7.70 18.99 11.62
CA LEU A 22 8.21 17.87 10.82
C LEU A 22 7.31 17.55 9.63
N LEU A 23 6.00 17.74 9.78
CA LEU A 23 5.00 17.58 8.73
C LEU A 23 4.06 18.79 8.70
N PRO A 24 3.63 19.24 7.51
CA PRO A 24 2.63 20.32 7.41
C PRO A 24 1.22 19.84 7.77
N SER A 25 0.93 18.54 7.61
CA SER A 25 -0.33 17.92 7.98
C SER A 25 -0.20 16.41 8.08
N CYS A 26 -1.13 15.76 8.78
CA CYS A 26 -1.29 14.30 8.78
C CYS A 26 -2.74 13.90 9.08
N GLN A 27 -3.13 12.70 8.64
CA GLN A 27 -4.43 12.10 8.93
C GLN A 27 -4.23 10.74 9.58
N LEU A 28 -5.00 10.43 10.61
CA LEU A 28 -4.96 9.16 11.33
C LEU A 28 -6.35 8.57 11.47
N ALA A 29 -6.48 7.29 11.15
CA ALA A 29 -7.68 6.50 11.40
C ALA A 29 -7.33 5.20 12.13
N VAL A 30 -8.13 4.80 13.12
CA VAL A 30 -8.02 3.48 13.75
C VAL A 30 -9.38 2.79 13.71
N ALA A 31 -9.39 1.60 13.13
CA ALA A 31 -10.53 0.70 13.13
C ALA A 31 -10.23 -0.55 13.95
N ARG A 32 -11.25 -1.09 14.61
CA ARG A 32 -11.15 -2.34 15.37
C ARG A 32 -12.47 -3.09 15.24
N GLN A 33 -12.38 -4.39 14.96
CA GLN A 33 -13.57 -5.25 14.79
C GLN A 33 -14.56 -4.71 13.73
N GLY A 34 -14.03 -4.11 12.66
CA GLY A 34 -14.83 -3.57 11.57
C GLY A 34 -15.43 -2.18 11.83
N GLU A 35 -15.26 -1.62 13.03
CA GLU A 35 -15.75 -0.29 13.37
C GLU A 35 -14.61 0.74 13.41
N LEU A 36 -14.83 1.90 12.79
CA LEU A 36 -13.95 3.04 12.89
C LEU A 36 -14.10 3.68 14.28
N ILE A 37 -13.03 3.68 15.07
CA ILE A 37 -13.03 4.20 16.44
C ILE A 37 -12.57 5.66 16.47
N LEU A 38 -11.60 6.02 15.63
CA LEU A 38 -11.09 7.38 15.52
C LEU A 38 -10.77 7.71 14.07
N HIS A 39 -10.93 8.99 13.74
CA HIS A 39 -10.52 9.57 12.48
C HIS A 39 -10.24 11.06 12.71
N GLU A 40 -8.96 11.44 12.66
CA GLU A 40 -8.51 12.78 13.00
C GLU A 40 -7.58 13.33 11.92
N THR A 41 -7.68 14.63 11.69
CA THR A 41 -6.83 15.39 10.76
C THR A 41 -6.10 16.48 11.54
N PHE A 42 -4.80 16.63 11.30
CA PHE A 42 -3.94 17.59 11.96
C PHE A 42 -3.22 18.48 10.94
N GLY A 43 -2.87 19.69 11.36
CA GLY A 43 -2.16 20.67 10.54
C GLY A 43 -3.04 21.30 9.46
N ASP A 44 -2.44 21.62 8.32
CA ASP A 44 -3.05 22.47 7.29
C ASP A 44 -4.02 21.73 6.34
N ALA A 45 -4.33 20.46 6.60
CA ALA A 45 -5.19 19.65 5.73
C ALA A 45 -6.68 19.76 6.09
N ALA A 46 -7.52 19.77 5.06
CA ALA A 46 -8.95 19.50 5.21
C ALA A 46 -9.19 18.01 5.52
N PRO A 47 -10.26 17.65 6.26
CA PRO A 47 -10.56 16.24 6.57
C PRO A 47 -10.73 15.31 5.37
N ASP A 48 -11.09 15.85 4.20
CA ASP A 48 -11.27 15.12 2.94
C ASP A 48 -10.09 15.28 1.97
N GLN A 49 -9.01 15.96 2.40
CA GLN A 49 -7.79 16.11 1.63
C GLN A 49 -7.19 14.74 1.30
N ARG A 50 -6.72 14.58 0.06
CA ARG A 50 -6.08 13.33 -0.39
C ARG A 50 -4.57 13.45 -0.40
N TYR A 51 -3.90 12.35 -0.06
CA TYR A 51 -2.45 12.20 -0.13
C TYR A 51 -2.04 11.15 -1.15
N VAL A 52 -0.87 11.34 -1.75
CA VAL A 52 -0.17 10.25 -2.45
C VAL A 52 0.42 9.33 -1.38
N ILE A 53 -0.11 8.11 -1.27
CA ILE A 53 0.27 7.14 -0.23
C ILE A 53 1.39 6.17 -0.66
N PHE A 54 1.95 6.38 -1.86
CA PHE A 54 3.06 5.61 -2.41
C PHE A 54 2.88 4.08 -2.27
N SER A 55 3.82 3.41 -1.60
CA SER A 55 3.84 1.94 -1.50
C SER A 55 2.69 1.37 -0.67
N CYS A 56 1.94 2.17 0.09
CA CYS A 56 0.72 1.69 0.75
C CYS A 56 -0.30 1.12 -0.24
N THR A 57 -0.27 1.57 -1.51
CA THR A 57 -1.09 1.02 -2.60
C THR A 57 -0.91 -0.49 -2.80
N LYS A 58 0.27 -1.06 -2.46
CA LYS A 58 0.53 -2.50 -2.61
C LYS A 58 -0.46 -3.38 -1.82
N ALA A 59 -0.93 -2.92 -0.67
CA ALA A 59 -1.92 -3.66 0.12
C ALA A 59 -3.28 -3.76 -0.61
N LEU A 60 -3.68 -2.70 -1.33
CA LEU A 60 -4.89 -2.71 -2.16
C LEU A 60 -4.75 -3.66 -3.34
N ILE A 61 -3.59 -3.61 -4.03
CA ILE A 61 -3.29 -4.55 -5.12
C ILE A 61 -3.30 -5.99 -4.62
N ALA A 62 -2.69 -6.27 -3.47
CA ALA A 62 -2.74 -7.61 -2.87
C ALA A 62 -4.18 -8.05 -2.59
N ALA A 63 -5.05 -7.17 -2.07
CA ALA A 63 -6.46 -7.51 -1.82
C ALA A 63 -7.23 -7.84 -3.12
N VAL A 64 -6.93 -7.18 -4.24
CA VAL A 64 -7.49 -7.53 -5.56
C VAL A 64 -7.00 -8.90 -6.01
N ILE A 65 -5.70 -9.17 -5.87
CA ILE A 65 -5.10 -10.46 -6.24
C ILE A 65 -5.70 -11.61 -5.41
N TRP A 66 -5.96 -11.39 -4.12
CA TRP A 66 -6.65 -12.38 -3.28
C TRP A 66 -8.05 -12.74 -3.78
N GLN A 67 -8.76 -11.80 -4.41
CA GLN A 67 -10.05 -12.10 -5.05
C GLN A 67 -9.87 -12.96 -6.30
N LEU A 68 -8.87 -12.67 -7.13
CA LEU A 68 -8.55 -13.48 -8.31
C LEU A 68 -8.11 -14.91 -7.93
N LEU A 69 -7.32 -15.05 -6.86
CA LEU A 69 -6.94 -16.35 -6.29
C LEU A 69 -8.16 -17.15 -5.84
N ARG A 70 -9.11 -16.49 -5.15
CA ARG A 70 -10.37 -17.11 -4.72
C ARG A 70 -11.20 -17.58 -5.92
N ASP A 71 -11.26 -16.77 -6.97
CA ASP A 71 -12.10 -17.03 -8.13
C ASP A 71 -11.46 -18.05 -9.10
N GLY A 72 -10.19 -18.43 -8.87
CA GLY A 72 -9.45 -19.39 -9.69
C GLY A 72 -8.90 -18.82 -10.99
N GLU A 73 -9.01 -17.50 -11.18
CA GLU A 73 -8.50 -16.76 -12.34
C GLU A 73 -6.98 -16.54 -12.29
N LEU A 74 -6.39 -16.77 -11.13
CA LEU A 74 -4.95 -16.68 -10.90
C LEU A 74 -4.52 -17.72 -9.87
N ARG A 75 -3.32 -18.27 -10.02
CA ARG A 75 -2.70 -19.17 -9.04
C ARG A 75 -1.28 -18.71 -8.71
N LEU A 76 -0.82 -19.02 -7.51
CA LEU A 76 0.50 -18.61 -7.03
C LEU A 76 1.65 -19.29 -7.78
N ASP A 77 1.42 -20.51 -8.26
CA ASP A 77 2.36 -21.35 -9.01
C ASP A 77 2.39 -21.05 -10.51
N ASP A 78 1.46 -20.23 -11.02
CA ASP A 78 1.49 -19.79 -12.40
C ASP A 78 2.69 -18.89 -12.67
N THR A 79 3.22 -18.92 -13.90
CA THR A 79 4.26 -17.98 -14.32
C THR A 79 3.66 -16.66 -14.76
N ALA A 80 4.35 -15.56 -14.49
CA ALA A 80 3.95 -14.24 -14.97
C ALA A 80 3.89 -14.17 -16.51
N ALA A 81 4.79 -14.92 -17.18
CA ALA A 81 4.80 -15.07 -18.62
C ALA A 81 3.55 -15.78 -19.17
N GLY A 82 2.86 -16.60 -18.37
CA GLY A 82 1.58 -17.22 -18.73
C GLY A 82 0.44 -16.21 -18.89
N TYR A 83 0.54 -15.05 -18.24
CA TYR A 83 -0.43 -13.95 -18.33
C TYR A 83 0.03 -12.82 -19.24
N VAL A 84 1.33 -12.52 -19.24
CA VAL A 84 1.94 -11.44 -20.02
C VAL A 84 3.10 -12.01 -20.81
N GLU A 85 2.85 -12.40 -22.06
CA GLU A 85 3.85 -13.06 -22.91
C GLU A 85 5.16 -12.26 -23.03
N ALA A 86 5.06 -10.92 -23.13
CA ALA A 86 6.22 -10.04 -23.22
C ALA A 86 7.16 -10.11 -21.99
N PHE A 87 6.68 -10.63 -20.86
CA PHE A 87 7.46 -10.82 -19.64
C PHE A 87 8.55 -11.89 -19.81
N ALA A 88 8.37 -12.89 -20.71
CA ALA A 88 9.24 -14.06 -20.85
C ALA A 88 10.69 -13.78 -21.29
N SER A 89 11.01 -12.55 -21.70
CA SER A 89 12.36 -12.16 -22.15
C SER A 89 13.42 -12.30 -21.04
N ASN A 90 14.71 -12.39 -21.41
CA ASN A 90 15.85 -12.32 -20.49
C ASN A 90 15.83 -13.36 -19.33
N GLY A 91 15.31 -14.57 -19.59
CA GLY A 91 15.28 -15.67 -18.60
C GLY A 91 14.26 -15.49 -17.47
N LYS A 92 13.21 -14.69 -17.71
CA LYS A 92 12.14 -14.40 -16.73
C LYS A 92 10.90 -15.29 -16.89
N ASP A 93 10.92 -16.21 -17.85
CA ASP A 93 9.81 -17.09 -18.22
C ASP A 93 9.33 -17.99 -17.09
N GLY A 94 10.24 -18.39 -16.19
CA GLY A 94 9.93 -19.22 -15.02
C GLY A 94 9.51 -18.48 -13.75
N ILE A 95 9.41 -17.14 -13.77
CA ILE A 95 9.08 -16.37 -12.56
C ILE A 95 7.59 -16.50 -12.24
N THR A 96 7.29 -16.92 -11.02
CA THR A 96 5.92 -17.18 -10.58
C THR A 96 5.22 -15.93 -10.06
N ILE A 97 3.88 -15.98 -10.01
CA ILE A 97 3.08 -14.92 -9.38
C ILE A 97 3.45 -14.76 -7.90
N GLU A 98 3.68 -15.85 -7.16
CA GLU A 98 4.17 -15.78 -5.78
C GLU A 98 5.47 -14.97 -5.67
N GLN A 99 6.45 -15.27 -6.51
CA GLN A 99 7.75 -14.59 -6.49
C GLN A 99 7.63 -13.08 -6.76
N LEU A 100 6.66 -12.66 -7.58
CA LEU A 100 6.37 -11.24 -7.77
C LEU A 100 5.75 -10.61 -6.52
N LEU A 101 4.77 -11.28 -5.90
CA LEU A 101 4.05 -10.79 -4.73
C LEU A 101 4.92 -10.63 -3.49
N VAL A 102 5.91 -11.51 -3.31
CA VAL A 102 6.81 -11.49 -2.14
C VAL A 102 8.21 -10.95 -2.44
N HIS A 103 8.37 -10.28 -3.59
CA HIS A 103 9.62 -9.62 -3.99
C HIS A 103 10.84 -10.56 -4.12
N THR A 104 10.64 -11.82 -4.52
CA THR A 104 11.71 -12.81 -4.74
C THR A 104 11.94 -13.13 -6.22
N GLY A 105 11.29 -12.42 -7.15
CA GLY A 105 11.47 -12.59 -8.59
C GLY A 105 12.79 -12.06 -9.18
N GLY A 106 13.68 -11.46 -8.37
CA GLY A 106 15.02 -11.08 -8.83
C GLY A 106 15.13 -9.73 -9.54
N PHE A 107 14.31 -8.73 -9.15
CA PHE A 107 14.32 -7.37 -9.73
C PHE A 107 14.78 -6.25 -8.77
N PRO A 108 15.96 -6.35 -8.13
CA PRO A 108 16.37 -5.38 -7.11
C PRO A 108 16.68 -3.98 -7.66
N THR A 109 16.95 -3.85 -8.96
CA THR A 109 17.43 -2.62 -9.59
C THR A 109 16.66 -2.28 -10.88
N ALA A 110 15.40 -2.70 -10.99
CA ALA A 110 14.57 -2.30 -12.12
C ALA A 110 14.57 -0.76 -12.21
N PRO A 111 15.08 -0.16 -13.30
CA PRO A 111 15.14 1.29 -13.41
C PRO A 111 13.71 1.81 -13.47
N MET A 112 13.30 2.52 -12.42
CA MET A 112 12.13 3.40 -12.45
C MET A 112 12.66 4.83 -12.37
N PRO A 113 12.99 5.45 -13.52
CA PRO A 113 13.23 6.89 -13.53
C PRO A 113 12.00 7.58 -12.93
N PRO A 114 12.17 8.57 -12.02
CA PRO A 114 11.03 9.26 -11.40
C PRO A 114 10.04 9.85 -12.40
N ALA A 115 10.51 10.21 -13.59
CA ALA A 115 9.70 10.75 -14.68
C ALA A 115 8.73 9.73 -15.30
N ASP A 116 8.98 8.42 -15.18
CA ASP A 116 8.18 7.38 -15.83
C ASP A 116 7.20 6.69 -14.86
N GLY A 117 7.34 6.94 -13.55
CA GLY A 117 6.51 6.33 -12.49
C GLY A 117 5.62 7.30 -11.72
N ALA A 118 5.74 8.61 -11.99
CA ALA A 118 4.77 9.60 -11.54
C ALA A 118 3.71 9.77 -12.63
N ASP A 119 2.44 9.64 -12.26
CA ASP A 119 1.32 10.15 -13.07
C ASP A 119 1.62 11.64 -13.36
N PRO A 120 1.51 12.13 -14.63
CA PRO A 120 1.77 13.52 -14.99
C PRO A 120 1.07 14.56 -14.10
#